data_AF-A0A7C4IN72-F1
#
_entry.id   AF-A0A7C4IN72-F1
#
_cell.length_a   1.000
_cell.length_b   1.000
_cell.length_c   1.000
_cell.angle_alpha   90.00
_cell.angle_beta   90.00
_cell.angle_gamma   90.00
#
_symmetry.space_group_name_H-M   'P 1'
#
loop_
_entity.id
_entity.type
_entity.pdbx_description
1 polymer ?
#
loop_
_entity_poly.entity_id
_entity_poly.type
_entity_poly.pdbx_seq_one_letter_code
_entity_poly.pdbx_strand_id
1 'polypeptide(L)'
;MTMRMMKHYDVIIVGSGPAGIFTALDILQKRQGTEVIIIEKGRDIDERVCPMKKWDTSCSECPECSLLSGWGGAGAYSDGKLTLSPEIGGTLAKFTDPTSLESMIREADSTYVRYGAPDELYGSDHSA
;
A
#
# COMPACT_ATOMS: atom_id res chain seq x y z
N MET A 1 -35.95 19.83 -4.82
CA MET A 1 -35.27 18.57 -5.16
C MET A 1 -33.95 18.93 -5.81
N THR A 2 -32.89 19.09 -5.02
CA THR A 2 -31.60 19.57 -5.53
C THR A 2 -30.91 18.42 -6.25
N MET A 3 -30.73 18.56 -7.55
CA MET A 3 -30.03 17.59 -8.38
C MET A 3 -28.59 17.48 -7.89
N ARG A 4 -28.22 16.34 -7.29
CA ARG A 4 -26.87 16.10 -6.80
C ARG A 4 -26.00 15.92 -8.05
N MET A 5 -25.15 16.90 -8.39
CA MET A 5 -24.14 16.73 -9.43
C MET A 5 -23.29 15.50 -9.09
N MET A 6 -23.24 14.54 -10.00
CA MET A 6 -22.31 13.42 -9.89
C MET A 6 -20.89 13.96 -10.04
N LYS A 7 -20.04 13.71 -9.05
CA LYS A 7 -18.61 13.98 -9.18
C LYS A 7 -18.03 13.04 -10.23
N HIS A 8 -17.33 13.61 -11.20
CA HIS A 8 -16.54 12.86 -12.16
C HIS A 8 -15.14 12.65 -11.60
N TYR A 9 -14.54 11.50 -11.90
CA TYR A 9 -13.17 11.16 -11.56
C TYR A 9 -12.53 10.53 -12.80
N ASP A 10 -11.31 10.94 -13.12
CA ASP A 10 -10.55 10.40 -14.25
C ASP A 10 -10.02 9.01 -13.95
N VAL A 11 -9.65 8.77 -12.69
CA VAL A 11 -9.08 7.50 -12.23
C VAL A 11 -9.76 7.06 -10.94
N ILE A 12 -10.20 5.79 -10.92
CA ILE A 12 -10.75 5.13 -9.75
C ILE A 12 -9.78 4.03 -9.34
N ILE A 13 -9.28 4.11 -8.11
CA ILE A 13 -8.40 3.12 -7.51
C ILE A 13 -9.21 2.36 -6.45
N VAL A 14 -9.21 1.03 -6.54
CA VAL A 14 -9.92 0.19 -5.56
C VAL A 14 -8.89 -0.47 -4.64
N GLY A 15 -8.94 -0.11 -3.37
CA GLY A 15 -7.98 -0.51 -2.35
C GLY A 15 -7.01 0.60 -1.99
N SER A 16 -6.88 0.87 -0.69
CA SER A 16 -5.98 1.86 -0.10
C SER A 16 -4.75 1.24 0.56
N GLY A 17 -4.33 0.06 0.09
CA GLY A 17 -3.04 -0.52 0.45
C GLY A 17 -1.87 0.24 -0.19
N PRO A 18 -0.61 -0.18 0.08
CA PRO A 18 0.57 0.47 -0.49
C PRO A 18 0.51 0.67 -2.01
N ALA A 19 0.09 -0.35 -2.76
CA ALA A 19 -0.03 -0.28 -4.22
C ALA A 19 -1.02 0.82 -4.66
N GLY A 20 -2.18 0.92 -4.01
CA GLY A 20 -3.19 1.93 -4.34
C GLY A 20 -2.74 3.35 -3.96
N ILE A 21 -2.15 3.50 -2.77
CA ILE A 21 -1.60 4.78 -2.29
C ILE A 21 -0.48 5.27 -3.22
N PHE A 22 0.47 4.40 -3.57
CA PHE A 22 1.60 4.76 -4.43
C PHE A 22 1.14 5.06 -5.86
N THR A 23 0.15 4.32 -6.38
CA THR A 23 -0.47 4.63 -7.68
C THR A 23 -1.08 6.02 -7.69
N ALA A 24 -1.87 6.36 -6.66
CA ALA A 24 -2.49 7.68 -6.56
C ALA A 24 -1.43 8.79 -6.45
N LEU A 25 -0.42 8.57 -5.61
CA LEU A 25 0.69 9.51 -5.44
C LEU A 25 1.43 9.76 -6.76
N ASP A 26 1.76 8.68 -7.48
CA ASP A 26 2.49 8.77 -8.75
C ASP A 26 1.71 9.53 -9.82
N ILE A 27 0.40 9.24 -9.94
CA ILE A 27 -0.50 9.95 -10.85
C ILE A 27 -0.53 11.44 -10.51
N LEU A 28 -0.72 11.79 -9.24
CA LEU A 28 -0.82 13.19 -8.80
C LEU A 28 0.49 13.95 -9.03
N GLN A 29 1.65 13.28 -8.92
CA GLN A 29 2.96 13.88 -9.19
C GLN A 29 3.22 14.08 -10.68
N LYS A 30 2.86 13.09 -11.52
CA LYS A 30 3.18 13.09 -12.96
C LYS A 30 2.12 13.77 -13.83
N ARG A 31 0.87 13.84 -13.37
CA ARG A 31 -0.29 14.33 -14.14
C ARG A 31 -1.11 15.33 -13.33
N GLN A 32 -0.68 16.58 -13.37
CA GLN A 32 -1.41 17.66 -12.72
C GLN A 32 -2.83 17.80 -13.28
N GLY A 33 -3.80 18.01 -12.40
CA GLY A 33 -5.21 18.18 -12.76
C GLY A 33 -6.00 16.89 -12.96
N THR A 34 -5.40 15.71 -12.84
CA THR A 34 -6.14 14.43 -12.84
C THR A 34 -6.92 14.26 -11.54
N GLU A 35 -8.24 14.07 -11.63
CA GLU A 35 -9.10 13.80 -10.48
C GLU A 35 -9.10 12.30 -10.15
N VAL A 36 -8.49 11.95 -9.01
CA VAL A 36 -8.37 10.56 -8.53
C VAL A 36 -9.28 10.32 -7.34
N ILE A 37 -9.95 9.18 -7.31
CA ILE A 37 -10.64 8.66 -6.11
C ILE A 37 -10.07 7.29 -5.72
N ILE A 38 -9.83 7.11 -4.43
CA ILE A 38 -9.52 5.80 -3.84
C ILE A 38 -10.76 5.32 -3.10
N ILE A 39 -11.18 4.09 -3.36
CA ILE A 39 -12.29 3.44 -2.68
C ILE A 39 -11.72 2.29 -1.86
N GLU A 40 -11.96 2.31 -0.56
CA GLU A 40 -11.53 1.28 0.38
C GLU A 40 -12.76 0.62 1.01
N LYS A 41 -12.73 -0.71 1.14
CA LYS A 41 -13.80 -1.46 1.81
C LYS A 41 -13.75 -1.22 3.31
N GLY A 42 -12.54 -1.19 3.87
CA GLY A 42 -12.33 -1.01 5.29
C GLY A 42 -12.38 0.42 5.79
N ARG A 43 -12.00 0.58 7.05
CA ARG A 43 -12.05 1.86 7.79
C ARG A 43 -10.78 2.67 7.67
N ASP A 44 -10.86 3.93 8.06
CA ASP A 44 -9.69 4.78 8.26
C ASP A 44 -8.81 4.27 9.41
N ILE A 45 -7.52 4.61 9.41
CA ILE A 45 -6.49 3.99 10.26
C ILE A 45 -6.81 4.09 11.76
N ASP A 46 -7.34 5.21 12.21
CA ASP A 46 -7.70 5.45 13.61
C ASP A 46 -8.89 4.59 14.07
N GLU A 47 -9.71 4.14 13.12
CA GLU A 47 -10.91 3.33 13.37
C GLU A 47 -10.68 1.83 13.10
N ARG A 48 -9.48 1.44 12.63
CA ARG A 48 -9.10 0.05 12.40
C ARG A 48 -8.77 -0.63 13.72
N VAL A 49 -9.79 -1.19 14.38
CA VAL A 49 -9.60 -1.88 15.66
C VAL A 49 -10.03 -3.33 15.56
N CYS A 50 -9.04 -4.23 15.60
CA CYS A 50 -9.30 -5.68 15.60
C CYS A 50 -9.97 -6.12 16.92
N PRO A 51 -11.13 -6.81 16.87
CA PRO A 51 -11.80 -7.33 18.04
C PRO A 51 -10.92 -8.17 18.96
N MET A 52 -10.13 -9.04 18.35
CA MET A 52 -9.17 -9.93 19.02
C MET A 52 -8.25 -9.14 19.95
N LYS A 53 -7.71 -8.01 19.49
CA LYS A 53 -6.79 -7.16 20.27
C LYS A 53 -7.53 -6.29 21.29
N LYS A 54 -8.75 -5.85 20.98
CA LYS A 54 -9.52 -4.94 21.84
C LYS A 54 -10.12 -5.64 23.06
N TRP A 55 -10.59 -6.87 22.89
CA TRP A 55 -11.31 -7.62 23.91
C TRP A 55 -10.55 -8.86 24.41
N ASP A 56 -9.31 -9.06 23.96
CA ASP A 56 -8.48 -10.22 24.29
C ASP A 56 -9.19 -11.55 24.05
N THR A 57 -9.83 -11.65 22.88
CA THR A 57 -10.58 -12.83 22.44
C THR A 57 -9.84 -13.57 21.34
N SER A 58 -10.30 -14.76 20.97
CA SER A 58 -9.90 -15.39 19.71
C SER A 58 -10.33 -14.56 18.49
N CYS A 59 -9.74 -14.86 17.33
CA CYS A 59 -10.16 -14.28 16.05
C CYS A 59 -11.65 -14.57 15.82
N SER A 60 -12.42 -13.52 15.53
CA SER A 60 -13.87 -13.59 15.34
C SER A 60 -14.31 -13.72 13.89
N GLU A 61 -13.38 -14.00 12.96
CA GLU A 61 -13.66 -14.19 11.52
C GLU A 61 -14.56 -13.10 10.93
N CYS A 62 -14.21 -11.84 11.22
CA CYS A 62 -15.01 -10.69 10.80
C CYS A 62 -15.24 -10.70 9.27
N PRO A 63 -16.46 -10.39 8.80
CA PRO A 63 -16.74 -10.24 7.36
C PRO A 63 -15.82 -9.21 6.67
N GLU A 64 -15.39 -8.21 7.43
CA GLU A 64 -14.38 -7.24 7.08
C GLU A 64 -13.32 -7.21 8.18
N CYS A 65 -12.12 -7.69 7.87
CA CYS A 65 -11.04 -7.78 8.83
C CYS A 65 -10.27 -6.46 8.92
N SER A 66 -10.33 -5.76 10.07
CA SER A 66 -9.59 -4.50 10.27
C SER A 66 -8.08 -4.64 10.16
N LEU A 67 -7.52 -5.86 10.27
CA LEU A 67 -6.09 -6.10 10.02
C LEU A 67 -5.75 -6.12 8.53
N LEU A 68 -6.67 -6.57 7.67
CA LEU A 68 -6.42 -6.77 6.24
C LEU A 68 -7.01 -5.66 5.35
N SER A 69 -8.09 -5.03 5.80
CA SER A 69 -8.84 -4.02 5.06
C SER A 69 -8.87 -2.69 5.82
N GLY A 70 -8.89 -1.58 5.07
CA GLY A 70 -8.83 -0.22 5.58
C GLY A 70 -7.60 0.55 5.09
N TRP A 71 -7.47 1.80 5.52
CA TRP A 71 -6.38 2.70 5.12
C TRP A 71 -5.01 2.09 5.38
N GLY A 72 -4.17 1.96 4.35
CA GLY A 72 -2.86 1.31 4.41
C GLY A 72 -2.90 -0.22 4.21
N GLY A 73 -4.08 -0.81 4.04
CA GLY A 73 -4.27 -2.25 3.79
C GLY A 73 -3.64 -3.14 4.87
N ALA A 74 -3.22 -4.34 4.49
CA ALA A 74 -2.53 -5.26 5.40
C ALA A 74 -1.17 -4.75 5.89
N GLY A 75 -0.51 -3.88 5.11
CA GLY A 75 0.81 -3.32 5.44
C GLY A 75 0.79 -2.44 6.69
N ALA A 76 -0.33 -1.79 7.01
CA ALA A 76 -0.44 -0.92 8.19
C ALA A 76 -0.30 -1.68 9.53
N TYR A 77 -0.56 -2.99 9.55
CA TYR A 77 -0.40 -3.85 10.73
C TYR A 77 0.70 -4.90 10.56
N SER A 78 1.56 -4.75 9.56
CA SER A 78 2.77 -5.56 9.45
C SER A 78 3.87 -5.03 10.37
N ASP A 79 5.00 -5.74 10.42
CA ASP A 79 6.22 -5.26 11.06
C ASP A 79 7.00 -4.25 10.20
N GLY A 80 6.44 -3.81 9.07
CA GLY A 80 6.99 -2.77 8.21
C GLY A 80 8.23 -3.18 7.42
N LYS A 81 8.60 -4.46 7.37
CA LYS A 81 9.80 -4.90 6.64
C LYS A 81 9.57 -4.88 5.14
N LEU A 82 10.49 -4.24 4.42
CA LEU A 82 10.52 -4.22 2.97
C LEU A 82 11.64 -5.13 2.48
N THR A 83 11.28 -6.08 1.61
CA THR A 83 12.27 -6.95 0.97
C THR A 83 12.68 -6.35 -0.36
N LEU A 84 13.92 -5.88 -0.46
CA LEU A 84 14.46 -5.24 -1.67
C LEU A 84 15.15 -6.25 -2.60
N SER A 85 14.47 -7.36 -2.91
CA SER A 85 14.99 -8.39 -3.80
C SER A 85 13.99 -8.73 -4.91
N PRO A 86 14.43 -8.78 -6.19
CA PRO A 86 13.57 -9.17 -7.31
C PRO A 86 13.14 -10.64 -7.26
N GLU A 87 13.79 -11.46 -6.43
CA GLU A 87 13.46 -12.87 -6.25
C GLU A 87 12.27 -13.11 -5.31
N ILE A 88 11.85 -12.07 -4.57
CA ILE A 88 10.80 -12.15 -3.55
C ILE A 88 9.63 -11.23 -3.97
N GLY A 89 8.40 -11.67 -3.68
CA GLY A 89 7.21 -10.83 -3.90
C GLY A 89 6.38 -11.15 -5.14
N GLY A 90 6.60 -12.30 -5.80
CA GLY A 90 5.67 -12.86 -6.78
C GLY A 90 6.30 -13.19 -8.12
N THR A 91 5.63 -12.82 -9.21
CA THR A 91 5.99 -13.24 -10.58
C THR A 91 6.42 -12.07 -11.49
N LEU A 92 6.63 -10.88 -10.94
CA LEU A 92 6.99 -9.67 -11.70
C LEU A 92 8.25 -9.88 -12.56
N ALA A 93 9.25 -10.62 -12.08
CA ALA A 93 10.44 -11.00 -12.84
C ALA A 93 10.15 -11.81 -14.12
N LYS A 94 8.93 -12.34 -14.30
CA LYS A 94 8.50 -13.01 -15.54
C LYS A 94 7.98 -12.05 -16.61
N PHE A 95 7.67 -10.80 -16.24
CA PHE A 95 6.98 -9.82 -17.09
C PHE A 95 7.82 -8.57 -17.38
N THR A 96 8.98 -8.42 -16.74
CA THR A 96 9.89 -7.30 -16.94
C THR A 96 11.34 -7.79 -16.85
N ASP A 97 12.26 -7.04 -17.43
CA ASP A 97 13.68 -7.35 -17.32
C ASP A 97 14.23 -7.05 -15.91
N PRO A 98 15.31 -7.73 -15.48
CA PRO A 98 15.85 -7.57 -14.13
C PRO A 98 16.21 -6.12 -13.77
N THR A 99 16.76 -5.35 -14.72
CA THR A 99 17.18 -3.97 -14.48
C THR A 99 15.98 -3.06 -14.21
N SER A 100 14.92 -3.20 -15.00
CA SER A 100 13.66 -2.47 -14.78
C SER A 100 13.03 -2.84 -13.43
N LEU A 101 13.02 -4.13 -13.06
CA LEU A 101 12.48 -4.57 -11.77
C LEU A 101 13.24 -3.99 -10.59
N GLU A 102 14.58 -4.04 -10.63
CA GLU A 102 15.42 -3.42 -9.61
C GLU A 102 15.18 -1.91 -9.52
N SER A 103 14.96 -1.23 -10.64
CA SER A 103 14.62 0.19 -10.65
C SER A 103 13.30 0.46 -9.96
N MET A 104 12.27 -0.36 -10.22
CA MET A 104 10.95 -0.23 -9.56
C MET A 104 11.04 -0.48 -8.05
N ILE A 105 11.84 -1.47 -7.62
CA ILE A 105 12.08 -1.76 -6.20
C ILE A 105 12.75 -0.55 -5.52
N ARG A 106 13.80 0.01 -6.15
CA ARG A 106 14.48 1.22 -5.64
C ARG A 106 13.57 2.44 -5.59
N GLU A 107 12.70 2.61 -6.59
CA GLU A 107 11.71 3.70 -6.60
C GLU A 107 10.73 3.58 -5.42
N ALA A 108 10.20 2.38 -5.18
CA ALA A 108 9.32 2.12 -4.05
C ALA A 108 10.02 2.39 -2.70
N ASP A 109 11.23 1.85 -2.52
CA ASP A 109 12.06 2.06 -1.33
C ASP A 109 12.34 3.55 -1.06
N SER A 110 12.82 4.26 -2.08
CA SER A 110 13.11 5.70 -1.98
C SER A 110 11.88 6.53 -1.60
N THR A 111 10.69 6.10 -2.02
CA THR A 111 9.44 6.74 -1.65
C THR A 111 9.14 6.53 -0.17
N TYR A 112 9.29 5.31 0.35
CA TYR A 112 9.13 5.05 1.79
C TYR A 112 10.11 5.87 2.63
N VAL A 113 11.40 5.89 2.26
CA VAL A 113 12.43 6.68 2.95
C VAL A 113 12.08 8.16 2.94
N ARG A 114 11.64 8.70 1.79
CA ARG A 114 11.18 10.10 1.68
C ARG A 114 10.06 10.46 2.65
N TYR A 115 9.18 9.52 2.98
CA TYR A 115 8.08 9.71 3.92
C TYR A 115 8.37 9.22 5.35
N GLY A 116 9.64 8.97 5.68
CA GLY A 116 10.11 8.76 7.06
C GLY A 116 10.44 7.33 7.44
N ALA A 117 10.50 6.39 6.49
CA ALA A 117 11.11 5.08 6.76
C ALA A 117 12.63 5.22 6.99
N PRO A 118 13.26 4.36 7.80
CA PRO A 118 14.72 4.31 7.93
C PRO A 118 15.39 4.00 6.58
N ASP A 119 16.59 4.55 6.34
CA ASP A 119 17.39 4.22 5.14
C ASP A 119 18.36 3.04 5.35
N GLU A 120 18.39 2.49 6.56
CA GLU A 120 19.31 1.42 6.92
C GLU A 120 18.86 0.09 6.29
N LEU A 121 19.78 -0.52 5.53
CA LEU A 121 19.59 -1.84 4.92
C LEU A 121 20.22 -2.93 5.78
N TYR A 122 19.45 -3.98 6.04
CA TYR A 122 19.90 -5.17 6.76
C TYR A 122 20.03 -6.36 5.83
N GLY A 123 21.02 -7.23 6.08
CA GLY A 123 21.19 -8.48 5.34
C GLY A 123 21.90 -8.34 3.98
N SER A 124 22.57 -7.21 3.74
CA SER A 124 23.44 -6.98 2.57
C SER A 124 24.87 -7.49 2.75
N ASP A 125 25.20 -8.07 3.92
CA ASP A 125 26.52 -8.63 4.19
C ASP A 125 26.76 -9.88 3.32
N HIS A 126 27.50 -9.70 2.23
CA HIS A 126 28.04 -10.80 1.41
C HIS A 126 29.23 -11.50 2.08
N SER A 127 29.11 -11.86 3.36
CA SER A 127 30.09 -12.70 4.06
C SER A 127 29.52 -14.11 4.27
N ALA A 128 29.67 -14.93 3.23
CA ALA A 128 29.76 -16.38 3.30
C ALA A 128 30.69 -16.88 2.19
#